data_AF-F9DR69-F1
#
_entry.id   AF-F9DR69-F1
#
_cell.length_a   1.000
_cell.length_b   1.000
_cell.length_c   1.000
_cell.angle_alpha   90.00
_cell.angle_beta   90.00
_cell.angle_gamma   90.00
#
_symmetry.space_group_name_H-M   'P 1'
#
loop_
_entity.id
_entity.type
_entity.pdbx_description
1 polymer ?
#
loop_
_entity_poly.entity_id
_entity_poly.type
_entity_poly.pdbx_seq_one_letter_code
_entity_poly.pdbx_strand_id
1 'polypeptide(L)'
;MKQAAIAAAAIIAWLCLTPVSEAATLDEVKEIVELYYYGEKPNNIQKAKNVKEIVSQLDEYSVYLTPAEYKEYLNQYASAGTPTQVAATAAPVVHKTNVQSHMMYGNVGYLKIKTFSSHLLEDVNTHWTQLKKQGAEKLVLDLRFNGGGYVESAEQLLGFFPKVKDAYKLKTRMGTESAKAIPAKNKFPADTYVLVNRYSASASEIVAVSVKDQEAAVVVGENTKGKGSVQSLFELANGGALKLTTGHYTGPKGTPVQHKGVQPTIKMAPGTELTGLHKRMITFDLANKKYKHIEIPTAVPQQKTFNVEFTQPMNFGPAKNYDKMELIKFGSVSIPTTKKQTNDKTMTIQPVKPMQLGAEYMLIVHPGTKSTAGRTVKQGTYTTYKVQTTQKN
;
A
#
# COMPACT_ATOMS: atom_id res chain seq x y z
N MET A 1 -28.15 -17.16 -18.22
CA MET A 1 -27.61 -18.38 -18.85
C MET A 1 -26.10 -18.20 -18.99
N LYS A 2 -25.17 -18.93 -18.40
CA LYS A 2 -25.14 -20.05 -17.44
C LYS A 2 -24.08 -19.66 -16.39
N GLN A 3 -24.43 -19.65 -15.11
CA GLN A 3 -23.46 -19.62 -14.01
C GLN A 3 -22.97 -21.06 -13.82
N ALA A 4 -21.69 -21.32 -14.06
CA ALA A 4 -21.06 -22.55 -13.60
C ALA A 4 -20.62 -22.31 -12.16
N ALA A 5 -21.49 -22.68 -11.22
CA ALA A 5 -21.12 -22.85 -9.83
C ALA A 5 -20.19 -24.06 -9.76
N ILE A 6 -18.93 -23.85 -9.38
CA ILE A 6 -18.10 -24.94 -8.88
C ILE A 6 -18.59 -25.19 -7.46
N ALA A 7 -19.49 -26.15 -7.33
CA ALA A 7 -19.94 -26.66 -6.05
C ALA A 7 -18.74 -27.32 -5.34
N ALA A 8 -18.34 -26.78 -4.19
CA ALA A 8 -17.51 -27.49 -3.24
C ALA A 8 -18.31 -28.70 -2.74
N ALA A 9 -17.91 -29.90 -3.13
CA ALA A 9 -18.48 -31.13 -2.62
C ALA A 9 -17.96 -31.35 -1.19
N ALA A 10 -18.74 -30.92 -0.20
CA ALA A 10 -18.57 -31.38 1.17
C ALA A 10 -19.19 -32.77 1.29
N ILE A 11 -18.37 -33.82 1.14
CA ILE A 11 -18.78 -35.18 1.47
C ILE A 11 -18.58 -35.36 2.98
N ILE A 12 -19.67 -35.27 3.74
CA ILE A 12 -19.66 -35.66 5.16
C ILE A 12 -19.89 -37.17 5.22
N ALA A 13 -18.81 -37.92 5.35
CA ALA A 13 -18.86 -39.33 5.71
C ALA A 13 -18.65 -39.46 7.23
N TRP A 14 -19.71 -39.81 7.96
CA TRP A 14 -19.57 -40.33 9.33
C TRP A 14 -19.00 -41.75 9.24
N LEU A 15 -17.70 -41.91 9.46
CA LEU A 15 -17.05 -43.21 9.57
C LEU A 15 -16.34 -43.34 10.93
N CYS A 16 -16.46 -44.53 11.52
CA CYS A 16 -15.75 -44.95 12.72
C CYS A 16 -14.25 -44.63 12.63
N LEU A 17 -13.73 -43.89 13.63
CA LEU A 17 -12.32 -43.53 13.78
C LEU A 17 -11.48 -44.78 14.06
N THR A 18 -11.07 -45.48 13.00
CA THR A 18 -9.86 -46.27 13.04
C THR A 18 -8.67 -45.31 12.88
N PRO A 19 -7.58 -45.49 13.65
CA PRO A 19 -6.38 -44.66 13.46
C PRO A 19 -5.86 -44.86 12.04
N VAL A 20 -5.86 -43.78 11.24
CA VAL A 20 -5.29 -43.78 9.89
C VAL A 20 -3.79 -44.04 10.00
N SER A 21 -3.28 -44.99 9.22
CA SER A 21 -1.86 -45.33 9.25
C SER A 21 -1.01 -44.22 8.64
N GLU A 22 0.25 -44.12 9.07
CA GLU A 22 1.22 -43.20 8.47
C GLU A 22 1.43 -43.47 6.97
N ALA A 23 1.35 -44.74 6.56
CA ALA A 23 1.45 -45.14 5.15
C ALA A 23 0.28 -44.60 4.33
N ALA A 24 -0.96 -44.68 4.84
CA ALA A 24 -2.13 -44.13 4.16
C ALA A 24 -2.06 -42.60 4.04
N THR A 25 -1.60 -41.92 5.09
CA THR A 25 -1.37 -40.45 5.06
C THR A 25 -0.31 -40.09 4.01
N LEU A 26 0.78 -40.86 3.94
CA LEU A 26 1.85 -40.63 2.98
C LEU A 26 1.33 -40.76 1.54
N ASP A 27 0.54 -41.78 1.25
CA ASP A 27 -0.01 -41.99 -0.09
C ASP A 27 -1.03 -40.91 -0.49
N GLU A 28 -1.89 -40.49 0.44
CA GLU A 28 -2.81 -39.34 0.25
C GLU A 28 -2.03 -38.05 -0.10
N VAL A 29 -0.95 -37.75 0.64
CA VAL A 29 -0.12 -36.58 0.36
C VAL A 29 0.56 -36.67 -1.00
N LYS A 30 1.07 -37.85 -1.41
CA LYS A 30 1.66 -38.04 -2.74
C LYS A 30 0.65 -37.73 -3.83
N GLU A 31 -0.57 -38.24 -3.72
CA GLU A 31 -1.64 -38.00 -4.68
C GLU A 31 -1.98 -36.51 -4.79
N ILE A 32 -2.18 -35.82 -3.65
CA ILE A 32 -2.50 -34.39 -3.63
C ILE A 32 -1.38 -33.58 -4.29
N VAL A 33 -0.11 -33.85 -3.98
CA VAL A 33 1.02 -33.15 -4.60
C VAL A 33 1.09 -33.43 -6.10
N GLU A 34 0.89 -34.68 -6.52
CA GLU A 34 0.90 -35.06 -7.93
C GLU A 34 -0.24 -34.45 -8.75
N LEU A 35 -1.39 -34.20 -8.13
CA LEU A 35 -2.55 -33.60 -8.79
C LEU A 35 -2.53 -32.07 -8.77
N TYR A 36 -2.10 -31.45 -7.67
CA TYR A 36 -2.35 -30.02 -7.43
C TYR A 36 -1.10 -29.15 -7.32
N TYR A 37 0.07 -29.69 -6.98
CA TYR A 37 1.25 -28.86 -6.71
C TYR A 37 1.72 -28.09 -7.96
N TYR A 38 1.82 -26.78 -7.83
CA TYR A 38 2.24 -25.89 -8.90
C TYR A 38 3.59 -25.25 -8.56
N GLY A 39 4.66 -25.77 -9.17
CA GLY A 39 6.03 -25.35 -8.93
C GLY A 39 7.01 -26.21 -9.71
N GLU A 40 8.28 -26.18 -9.33
CA GLU A 40 9.26 -27.13 -9.86
C GLU A 40 8.88 -28.55 -9.44
N LYS A 41 8.74 -29.46 -10.41
CA LYS A 41 8.25 -30.82 -10.14
C LYS A 41 9.24 -31.53 -9.20
N PRO A 42 8.78 -32.04 -8.05
CA PRO A 42 9.66 -32.72 -7.11
C PRO A 42 10.17 -34.05 -7.69
N ASN A 43 11.40 -34.41 -7.37
CA ASN A 43 12.05 -35.60 -7.91
C ASN A 43 11.71 -36.83 -7.07
N ASN A 44 11.21 -37.90 -7.68
CA ASN A 44 10.96 -39.18 -7.00
C ASN A 44 10.02 -39.10 -5.78
N ILE A 45 8.92 -38.32 -5.86
CA ILE A 45 7.88 -38.27 -4.81
C ILE A 45 7.46 -39.68 -4.36
N GLN A 46 7.33 -40.60 -5.31
CA GLN A 46 6.94 -41.98 -5.07
C GLN A 46 7.89 -42.76 -4.15
N LYS A 47 9.18 -42.37 -4.09
CA LYS A 47 10.19 -43.01 -3.23
C LYS A 47 10.29 -42.37 -1.83
N ALA A 48 9.58 -41.27 -1.58
CA ALA A 48 9.60 -40.63 -0.28
C ALA A 48 9.05 -41.59 0.79
N LYS A 49 9.74 -41.67 1.94
CA LYS A 49 9.41 -42.58 3.04
C LYS A 49 8.46 -41.98 4.07
N ASN A 50 8.30 -40.66 4.04
CA ASN A 50 7.47 -39.90 4.97
C ASN A 50 7.07 -38.56 4.34
N VAL A 51 6.04 -37.92 4.90
CA VAL A 51 5.50 -36.66 4.40
C VAL A 51 6.55 -35.53 4.42
N LYS A 52 7.46 -35.54 5.40
CA LYS A 52 8.50 -34.53 5.54
C LYS A 52 9.48 -34.54 4.36
N GLU A 53 9.85 -35.71 3.85
CA GLU A 53 10.69 -35.86 2.64
C GLU A 53 10.00 -35.33 1.37
N ILE A 54 8.66 -35.39 1.30
CA ILE A 54 7.89 -34.80 0.19
C ILE A 54 7.94 -33.28 0.31
N VAL A 55 7.53 -32.75 1.46
CA VAL A 55 7.43 -31.30 1.71
C VAL A 55 8.79 -30.61 1.57
N SER A 56 9.91 -31.25 1.94
CA SER A 56 11.25 -30.67 1.76
C SER A 56 11.67 -30.45 0.31
N GLN A 57 10.95 -31.03 -0.64
CA GLN A 57 11.19 -30.85 -2.07
C GLN A 57 10.22 -29.85 -2.72
N LEU A 58 9.28 -29.29 -1.95
CA LEU A 58 8.32 -28.30 -2.41
C LEU A 58 8.87 -26.89 -2.16
N ASP A 59 8.06 -25.88 -2.51
CA ASP A 59 8.40 -24.48 -2.23
C ASP A 59 8.31 -24.14 -0.74
N GLU A 60 8.86 -22.97 -0.37
CA GLU A 60 8.87 -22.45 1.00
C GLU A 60 7.47 -22.17 1.59
N TYR A 61 6.40 -22.28 0.78
CA TYR A 61 5.03 -22.00 1.20
C TYR A 61 4.18 -23.25 1.39
N SER A 62 4.69 -24.40 0.96
CA SER A 62 4.04 -25.70 1.10
C SER A 62 4.50 -26.36 2.40
N VAL A 63 3.56 -26.69 3.27
CA VAL A 63 3.83 -27.25 4.60
C VAL A 63 2.80 -28.31 4.97
N TYR A 64 3.26 -29.36 5.64
CA TYR A 64 2.39 -30.30 6.32
C TYR A 64 2.15 -29.82 7.76
N LEU A 65 0.89 -29.84 8.16
CA LEU A 65 0.43 -29.53 9.50
C LEU A 65 -0.08 -30.83 10.13
N THR A 66 0.53 -31.23 11.25
CA THR A 66 0.00 -32.30 12.10
C THR A 66 -1.41 -31.94 12.59
N PRO A 67 -2.22 -32.90 13.08
CA PRO A 67 -3.56 -32.58 13.61
C PRO A 67 -3.57 -31.48 14.68
N ALA A 68 -2.55 -31.44 15.54
CA ALA A 68 -2.39 -30.40 16.55
C ALA A 68 -2.08 -29.03 15.92
N GLU A 69 -1.12 -28.98 14.99
CA GLU A 69 -0.75 -27.74 14.28
C GLU A 69 -1.88 -27.23 13.39
N TYR A 70 -2.65 -28.13 12.77
CA TYR A 70 -3.80 -27.76 11.95
C TYR A 70 -4.91 -27.17 12.81
N LYS A 71 -5.19 -27.76 13.97
CA LYS A 71 -6.13 -27.20 14.93
C LYS A 71 -5.70 -25.81 15.42
N GLU A 72 -4.42 -25.62 15.72
CA GLU A 72 -3.87 -24.31 16.11
C GLU A 72 -3.98 -23.29 14.96
N TYR A 73 -3.64 -23.71 13.74
CA TYR A 73 -3.84 -22.92 12.54
C TYR A 73 -5.30 -22.46 12.43
N LEU A 74 -6.27 -23.37 12.48
CA LEU A 74 -7.70 -23.02 12.42
C LEU A 74 -8.11 -22.05 13.53
N ASN A 75 -7.64 -22.22 14.76
CA ASN A 75 -7.96 -21.29 15.86
C ASN A 75 -7.44 -19.86 15.59
N GLN A 76 -6.26 -19.74 14.96
CA GLN A 76 -5.71 -18.46 14.55
C GLN A 76 -6.56 -17.77 13.48
N TYR A 77 -7.09 -18.53 12.50
CA TYR A 77 -7.95 -17.98 11.44
C TYR A 77 -9.42 -17.81 11.85
N ALA A 78 -9.93 -18.63 12.77
CA ALA A 78 -11.27 -18.48 13.36
C ALA A 78 -11.36 -17.19 14.19
N SER A 79 -10.28 -16.82 14.88
CA SER A 79 -10.13 -15.54 15.57
C SER A 79 -9.99 -14.34 14.61
N ALA A 80 -9.70 -14.59 13.33
CA ALA A 80 -9.52 -13.60 12.28
C ALA A 80 -10.77 -13.41 11.36
N GLY A 81 -11.90 -14.02 11.73
CA GLY A 81 -13.23 -13.78 11.16
C GLY A 81 -13.53 -14.57 9.89
N THR A 82 -14.18 -15.72 10.05
CA THR A 82 -15.05 -16.32 9.00
C THR A 82 -16.30 -16.92 9.66
N PRO A 83 -17.50 -16.76 9.09
CA PRO A 83 -18.74 -17.25 9.67
C PRO A 83 -18.97 -18.72 9.27
N THR A 84 -18.56 -19.65 10.12
CA THR A 84 -19.24 -20.94 10.21
C THR A 84 -19.43 -21.23 11.69
N GLN A 85 -20.69 -21.43 12.09
CA GLN A 85 -21.12 -21.50 13.49
C GLN A 85 -20.32 -22.53 14.29
N VAL A 86 -19.68 -22.08 15.38
CA VAL A 86 -19.75 -22.74 16.69
C VAL A 86 -19.73 -21.64 17.75
N ALA A 87 -20.74 -21.65 18.62
CA ALA A 87 -20.93 -20.70 19.70
C ALA A 87 -19.81 -20.79 20.76
N ALA A 88 -19.18 -19.66 21.09
CA ALA A 88 -18.66 -19.37 22.42
C ALA A 88 -18.42 -17.86 22.55
N THR A 89 -18.87 -17.31 23.67
CA THR A 89 -18.84 -15.91 24.06
C THR A 89 -17.44 -15.28 23.97
N ALA A 90 -17.24 -14.38 23.02
CA ALA A 90 -16.08 -13.48 23.00
C ALA A 90 -16.58 -12.02 23.05
N ALA A 91 -16.07 -11.26 24.02
CA ALA A 91 -16.30 -9.83 24.14
C ALA A 91 -16.00 -9.10 22.82
N PRO A 92 -16.64 -7.95 22.53
CA PRO A 92 -16.46 -7.26 21.26
C PRO A 92 -14.97 -6.94 21.03
N VAL A 93 -14.37 -7.60 20.05
CA VAL A 93 -13.03 -7.26 19.57
C VAL A 93 -13.12 -5.83 19.04
N VAL A 94 -12.48 -4.89 19.72
CA VAL A 94 -12.40 -3.50 19.29
C VAL A 94 -11.76 -3.49 17.89
N HIS A 95 -12.55 -3.18 16.86
CA HIS A 95 -12.08 -3.05 15.49
C HIS A 95 -11.08 -1.90 15.41
N LYS A 96 -9.78 -2.21 15.55
CA LYS A 96 -8.69 -1.26 15.29
C LYS A 96 -8.57 -1.14 13.77
N THR A 97 -8.91 0.02 13.21
CA THR A 97 -8.94 0.23 11.76
C THR A 97 -7.59 -0.13 11.12
N ASN A 98 -7.64 -0.90 10.02
CA ASN A 98 -6.44 -1.29 9.28
C ASN A 98 -5.99 -0.22 8.29
N VAL A 99 -6.79 0.85 8.19
CA VAL A 99 -6.56 2.01 7.33
C VAL A 99 -6.25 3.24 8.17
N GLN A 100 -5.30 4.05 7.69
CA GLN A 100 -5.00 5.38 8.21
C GLN A 100 -5.04 6.38 7.07
N SER A 101 -5.52 7.60 7.33
CA SER A 101 -5.57 8.63 6.30
C SER A 101 -5.33 10.04 6.82
N HIS A 102 -4.76 10.90 5.99
CA HIS A 102 -4.66 12.33 6.24
C HIS A 102 -4.53 13.10 4.91
N MET A 103 -4.81 14.40 4.95
CA MET A 103 -4.51 15.29 3.82
C MET A 103 -3.04 15.65 3.80
N MET A 104 -2.47 15.77 2.61
CA MET A 104 -1.18 16.39 2.34
C MET A 104 -1.38 17.64 1.49
N TYR A 105 -0.35 18.50 1.45
CA TYR A 105 -0.39 19.73 0.67
C TYR A 105 -0.70 19.48 -0.81
N GLY A 106 -1.40 20.42 -1.45
CA GLY A 106 -1.76 20.31 -2.87
C GLY A 106 -2.92 19.36 -3.15
N ASN A 107 -3.92 19.32 -2.24
CA ASN A 107 -5.14 18.53 -2.38
C ASN A 107 -4.89 17.02 -2.55
N VAL A 108 -3.85 16.51 -1.89
CA VAL A 108 -3.47 15.09 -1.97
C VAL A 108 -4.00 14.35 -0.76
N GLY A 109 -4.92 13.40 -0.97
CA GLY A 109 -5.30 12.44 0.04
C GLY A 109 -4.21 11.38 0.19
N TYR A 110 -3.81 11.08 1.43
CA TYR A 110 -2.97 9.93 1.74
C TYR A 110 -3.80 8.88 2.47
N LEU A 111 -3.71 7.63 2.01
CA LEU A 111 -4.41 6.49 2.60
C LEU A 111 -3.43 5.32 2.71
N LYS A 112 -3.16 4.85 3.93
CA LYS A 112 -2.29 3.70 4.21
C LYS A 112 -3.10 2.50 4.61
N ILE A 113 -2.84 1.35 3.97
CA ILE A 113 -3.43 0.05 4.32
C ILE A 113 -2.36 -0.81 4.96
N LYS A 114 -2.55 -1.19 6.23
CA LYS A 114 -1.57 -2.01 6.97
C LYS A 114 -1.63 -3.49 6.59
N THR A 115 -2.82 -4.02 6.37
CA THR A 115 -3.09 -5.41 6.00
C THR A 115 -4.40 -5.50 5.23
N PHE A 116 -4.55 -6.52 4.40
CA PHE A 116 -5.80 -6.82 3.70
C PHE A 116 -6.72 -7.66 4.59
N SER A 117 -7.53 -7.00 5.42
CA SER A 117 -8.53 -7.63 6.29
C SER A 117 -9.90 -7.78 5.62
N SER A 118 -10.74 -8.67 6.15
CA SER A 118 -12.13 -8.87 5.71
C SER A 118 -12.97 -7.57 5.68
N HIS A 119 -12.72 -6.62 6.59
CA HIS A 119 -13.41 -5.33 6.65
C HIS A 119 -12.76 -4.19 5.84
N LEU A 120 -11.75 -4.48 5.01
CA LEU A 120 -10.95 -3.44 4.34
C LEU A 120 -11.80 -2.48 3.50
N LEU A 121 -12.80 -3.00 2.79
CA LEU A 121 -13.65 -2.21 1.90
C LEU A 121 -14.39 -1.09 2.64
N GLU A 122 -14.92 -1.37 3.83
CA GLU A 122 -15.63 -0.40 4.66
C GLU A 122 -14.70 0.69 5.18
N ASP A 123 -13.54 0.28 5.71
CA ASP A 123 -12.50 1.20 6.18
C ASP A 123 -12.06 2.15 5.06
N VAL A 124 -11.72 1.60 3.89
CA VAL A 124 -11.28 2.39 2.72
C VAL A 124 -12.38 3.35 2.28
N ASN A 125 -13.64 2.90 2.23
CA ASN A 125 -14.75 3.74 1.82
C ASN A 125 -14.97 4.92 2.78
N THR A 126 -14.87 4.68 4.09
CA THR A 126 -15.00 5.70 5.13
C THR A 126 -13.89 6.74 5.02
N HIS A 127 -12.63 6.28 5.03
CA HIS A 127 -11.46 7.15 4.95
C HIS A 127 -11.42 7.94 3.64
N TRP A 128 -11.70 7.30 2.51
CA TRP A 128 -11.72 7.99 1.21
C TRP A 128 -12.84 9.01 1.11
N THR A 129 -14.04 8.71 1.63
CA THR A 129 -15.14 9.68 1.66
C THR A 129 -14.78 10.90 2.51
N GLN A 130 -14.11 10.70 3.65
CA GLN A 130 -13.63 11.80 4.49
C GLN A 130 -12.58 12.66 3.79
N LEU A 131 -11.60 12.05 3.12
CA LEU A 131 -10.59 12.78 2.35
C LEU A 131 -11.21 13.60 1.22
N LYS A 132 -12.18 13.03 0.49
CA LYS A 132 -12.93 13.78 -0.54
C LYS A 132 -13.66 15.00 0.02
N LYS A 133 -14.30 14.86 1.19
CA LYS A 133 -14.96 16.00 1.87
C LYS A 133 -13.96 17.10 2.28
N GLN A 134 -12.69 16.74 2.50
CA GLN A 134 -11.61 17.69 2.79
C GLN A 134 -10.95 18.28 1.53
N GLY A 135 -11.44 17.94 0.33
CA GLY A 135 -10.94 18.48 -0.94
C GLY A 135 -9.84 17.66 -1.60
N ALA A 136 -9.68 16.38 -1.27
CA ALA A 136 -8.73 15.51 -1.98
C ALA A 136 -9.09 15.35 -3.47
N GLU A 137 -8.16 15.72 -4.34
CA GLU A 137 -8.22 15.58 -5.80
C GLU A 137 -7.29 14.47 -6.31
N LYS A 138 -6.20 14.23 -5.59
CA LYS A 138 -5.16 13.23 -5.88
C LYS A 138 -5.10 12.21 -4.75
N LEU A 139 -4.62 11.00 -5.02
CA LEU A 139 -4.50 9.94 -4.01
C LEU A 139 -3.10 9.34 -3.99
N VAL A 140 -2.52 9.21 -2.80
CA VAL A 140 -1.39 8.34 -2.52
C VAL A 140 -1.89 7.18 -1.66
N LEU A 141 -1.93 5.98 -2.25
CA LEU A 141 -2.27 4.72 -1.60
C LEU A 141 -0.99 4.03 -1.13
N ASP A 142 -0.77 3.94 0.18
CA ASP A 142 0.43 3.35 0.76
C ASP A 142 0.24 1.88 1.16
N LEU A 143 0.93 0.99 0.44
CA LEU A 143 1.00 -0.45 0.67
C LEU A 143 2.41 -0.88 1.14
N ARG A 144 3.30 0.07 1.49
CA ARG A 144 4.62 -0.25 2.06
C ARG A 144 4.44 -1.01 3.37
N PHE A 145 5.28 -2.04 3.57
CA PHE A 145 5.25 -2.92 4.74
C PHE A 145 3.95 -3.73 4.92
N ASN A 146 3.10 -3.80 3.88
CA ASN A 146 1.90 -4.61 3.89
C ASN A 146 2.18 -5.99 3.25
N GLY A 147 2.28 -7.02 4.09
CA GLY A 147 2.56 -8.40 3.68
C GLY A 147 1.42 -9.12 2.94
N GLY A 148 0.27 -8.45 2.76
CA GLY A 148 -0.91 -8.97 2.09
C GLY A 148 -2.07 -9.21 3.06
N GLY A 149 -2.79 -10.33 2.85
CA GLY A 149 -4.00 -10.69 3.58
C GLY A 149 -4.99 -11.38 2.64
N TYR A 150 -6.28 -11.16 2.84
CA TYR A 150 -7.33 -11.76 2.02
C TYR A 150 -7.25 -11.27 0.56
N VAL A 151 -7.24 -12.22 -0.38
CA VAL A 151 -7.17 -11.94 -1.82
C VAL A 151 -8.44 -11.22 -2.31
N GLU A 152 -9.61 -11.62 -1.82
CA GLU A 152 -10.87 -10.95 -2.14
C GLU A 152 -10.84 -9.46 -1.76
N SER A 153 -10.22 -9.10 -0.63
CA SER A 153 -10.06 -7.69 -0.25
C SER A 153 -9.20 -6.90 -1.25
N ALA A 154 -8.24 -7.54 -1.93
CA ALA A 154 -7.52 -6.92 -3.04
C ALA A 154 -8.41 -6.75 -4.27
N GLU A 155 -9.22 -7.75 -4.61
CA GLU A 155 -10.19 -7.69 -5.72
C GLU A 155 -11.22 -6.57 -5.49
N GLN A 156 -11.69 -6.38 -4.25
CA GLN A 156 -12.57 -5.29 -3.83
C GLN A 156 -11.87 -3.93 -3.88
N LEU A 157 -10.65 -3.81 -3.37
CA LEU A 157 -9.88 -2.56 -3.44
C LEU A 157 -9.60 -2.14 -4.88
N LEU A 158 -9.30 -3.10 -5.76
CA LEU A 158 -9.12 -2.86 -7.19
C LEU A 158 -10.37 -2.29 -7.85
N GLY A 159 -11.57 -2.60 -7.32
CA GLY A 159 -12.83 -2.01 -7.73
C GLY A 159 -12.94 -0.50 -7.61
N PHE A 160 -12.11 0.16 -6.79
CA PHE A 160 -12.09 1.62 -6.68
C PHE A 160 -11.37 2.28 -7.86
N PHE A 161 -10.53 1.57 -8.60
CA PHE A 161 -9.78 2.10 -9.73
C PHE A 161 -10.64 2.05 -11.00
N PRO A 162 -11.03 3.18 -11.62
CA PRO A 162 -11.98 3.18 -12.74
C PRO A 162 -11.56 2.35 -13.96
N LYS A 163 -10.24 2.24 -14.20
CA LYS A 163 -9.67 1.53 -15.36
C LYS A 163 -9.44 0.04 -15.12
N VAL A 164 -9.57 -0.45 -13.89
CA VAL A 164 -9.31 -1.85 -13.55
C VAL A 164 -10.55 -2.70 -13.83
N LYS A 165 -10.38 -3.75 -14.63
CA LYS A 165 -11.41 -4.77 -14.93
C LYS A 165 -11.00 -6.13 -14.40
N ASP A 166 -9.75 -6.50 -14.61
CA ASP A 166 -9.18 -7.78 -14.20
C ASP A 166 -8.29 -7.59 -12.96
N ALA A 167 -8.43 -8.49 -12.00
CA ALA A 167 -7.67 -8.45 -10.76
C ALA A 167 -6.34 -9.19 -10.86
N TYR A 168 -6.28 -10.36 -11.49
CA TYR A 168 -5.05 -11.10 -11.78
C TYR A 168 -5.39 -12.29 -12.71
N LYS A 169 -4.36 -12.97 -13.22
CA LYS A 169 -4.50 -14.29 -13.83
C LYS A 169 -3.91 -15.33 -12.90
N LEU A 170 -4.69 -16.34 -12.52
CA LEU A 170 -4.22 -17.48 -11.74
C LEU A 170 -3.86 -18.62 -12.69
N LYS A 171 -2.62 -19.08 -12.62
CA LYS A 171 -2.15 -20.25 -13.34
C LYS A 171 -2.03 -21.42 -12.38
N THR A 172 -2.76 -22.48 -12.65
CA THR A 172 -2.74 -23.75 -11.90
C THR A 172 -2.41 -24.89 -12.85
N ARG A 173 -2.34 -26.12 -12.35
CA ARG A 173 -2.19 -27.30 -13.22
C ARG A 173 -3.42 -27.56 -14.09
N MET A 174 -4.60 -27.10 -13.66
CA MET A 174 -5.86 -27.29 -14.38
C MET A 174 -6.05 -26.26 -15.51
N GLY A 175 -5.29 -25.17 -15.50
CA GLY A 175 -5.36 -24.16 -16.53
C GLY A 175 -5.04 -22.76 -16.02
N THR A 176 -5.45 -21.77 -16.79
CA THR A 176 -5.32 -20.35 -16.42
C THR A 176 -6.70 -19.71 -16.34
N GLU A 177 -6.98 -19.06 -15.23
CA GLU A 177 -8.23 -18.33 -15.00
C GLU A 177 -7.96 -16.85 -14.75
N SER A 178 -8.91 -16.00 -15.12
CA SER A 178 -8.85 -14.56 -14.86
C SER A 178 -9.82 -14.18 -13.74
N ALA A 179 -9.27 -13.69 -12.64
CA ALA A 179 -10.06 -13.08 -11.57
C ALA A 179 -10.45 -11.65 -11.97
N LYS A 180 -11.67 -11.23 -11.62
CA LYS A 180 -12.18 -9.88 -11.90
C LYS A 180 -12.04 -8.99 -10.67
N ALA A 181 -11.91 -7.69 -10.88
CA ALA A 181 -12.08 -6.75 -9.79
C ALA A 181 -13.56 -6.67 -9.39
N ILE A 182 -13.83 -6.56 -8.09
CA ILE A 182 -15.17 -6.47 -7.54
C ILE A 182 -15.57 -4.98 -7.53
N PRO A 183 -16.59 -4.54 -8.30
CA PRO A 183 -16.89 -3.12 -8.45
C PRO A 183 -17.21 -2.41 -7.13
N ALA A 184 -16.48 -1.33 -6.84
CA ALA A 184 -16.78 -0.46 -5.69
C ALA A 184 -17.68 0.73 -6.08
N LYS A 185 -18.55 1.17 -5.15
CA LYS A 185 -19.43 2.34 -5.32
C LYS A 185 -18.65 3.64 -5.48
N ASN A 186 -17.65 3.84 -4.62
CA ASN A 186 -16.76 4.98 -4.70
C ASN A 186 -15.57 4.66 -5.62
N LYS A 187 -15.09 5.68 -6.32
CA LYS A 187 -13.89 5.59 -7.18
C LYS A 187 -12.76 6.48 -6.69
N PHE A 188 -11.54 6.05 -6.91
CA PHE A 188 -10.32 6.84 -6.77
C PHE A 188 -10.13 7.76 -7.98
N PRO A 189 -9.40 8.89 -7.83
CA PRO A 189 -9.13 9.80 -8.92
C PRO A 189 -8.15 9.18 -9.92
N ALA A 190 -8.08 9.73 -11.13
CA ALA A 190 -7.09 9.31 -12.13
C ALA A 190 -5.65 9.52 -11.64
N ASP A 191 -5.40 10.59 -10.88
CA ASP A 191 -4.12 10.89 -10.25
C ASP A 191 -3.91 10.09 -8.95
N THR A 192 -3.91 8.76 -9.09
CA THR A 192 -3.61 7.83 -8.01
C THR A 192 -2.21 7.25 -8.14
N TYR A 193 -1.47 7.23 -7.03
CA TYR A 193 -0.13 6.69 -6.91
C TYR A 193 -0.13 5.60 -5.84
N VAL A 194 0.46 4.44 -6.13
CA VAL A 194 0.55 3.32 -5.18
C VAL A 194 1.99 3.21 -4.67
N LEU A 195 2.20 3.44 -3.38
CA LEU A 195 3.50 3.25 -2.75
C LEU A 195 3.71 1.79 -2.37
N VAL A 196 4.85 1.24 -2.76
CA VAL A 196 5.25 -0.13 -2.42
C VAL A 196 6.71 -0.17 -1.98
N ASN A 197 7.07 -1.22 -1.23
CA ASN A 197 8.47 -1.49 -0.92
C ASN A 197 8.76 -3.00 -0.92
N ARG A 198 10.01 -3.37 -0.60
CA ARG A 198 10.46 -4.77 -0.53
C ARG A 198 9.70 -5.67 0.45
N TYR A 199 8.89 -5.09 1.33
CA TYR A 199 8.04 -5.81 2.28
C TYR A 199 6.58 -5.88 1.84
N SER A 200 6.19 -5.15 0.79
CA SER A 200 4.89 -5.30 0.14
C SER A 200 4.82 -6.69 -0.51
N ALA A 201 3.83 -7.50 -0.15
CA ALA A 201 3.73 -8.89 -0.60
C ALA A 201 2.28 -9.34 -0.87
N SER A 202 2.11 -10.41 -1.64
CA SER A 202 0.83 -11.13 -1.81
C SER A 202 -0.29 -10.19 -2.31
N ALA A 203 -1.40 -10.02 -1.58
CA ALA A 203 -2.50 -9.12 -1.94
C ALA A 203 -2.04 -7.68 -2.30
N SER A 204 -1.00 -7.16 -1.65
CA SER A 204 -0.40 -5.87 -2.02
C SER A 204 0.19 -5.88 -3.44
N GLU A 205 0.81 -7.00 -3.83
CA GLU A 205 1.42 -7.20 -5.14
C GLU A 205 0.38 -7.44 -6.22
N ILE A 206 -0.74 -8.11 -5.91
CA ILE A 206 -1.93 -8.19 -6.77
C ILE A 206 -2.40 -6.78 -7.12
N VAL A 207 -2.59 -5.91 -6.12
CA VAL A 207 -3.02 -4.52 -6.38
C VAL A 207 -2.00 -3.80 -7.24
N ALA A 208 -0.71 -3.85 -6.87
CA ALA A 208 0.35 -3.14 -7.56
C ALA A 208 0.54 -3.59 -9.02
N VAL A 209 0.56 -4.90 -9.28
CA VAL A 209 0.72 -5.42 -10.65
C VAL A 209 -0.50 -5.09 -11.51
N SER A 210 -1.70 -5.09 -10.94
CA SER A 210 -2.94 -4.94 -11.70
C SER A 210 -3.26 -3.51 -12.07
N VAL A 211 -2.99 -2.56 -11.18
CA VAL A 211 -3.09 -1.14 -11.51
C VAL A 211 -2.00 -0.71 -12.50
N LYS A 212 -0.82 -1.33 -12.44
CA LYS A 212 0.28 -1.07 -13.37
C LYS A 212 -0.03 -1.61 -14.77
N ASP A 213 -0.43 -2.87 -14.87
CA ASP A 213 -0.76 -3.51 -16.14
C ASP A 213 -1.91 -2.79 -16.86
N GLN A 214 -2.88 -2.27 -16.12
CA GLN A 214 -4.05 -1.58 -16.68
C GLN A 214 -3.92 -0.05 -16.68
N GLU A 215 -2.75 0.50 -16.38
CA GLU A 215 -2.47 1.94 -16.40
C GLU A 215 -3.49 2.75 -15.58
N ALA A 216 -3.91 2.16 -14.46
CA ALA A 216 -4.93 2.68 -13.56
C ALA A 216 -4.33 3.52 -12.42
N ALA A 217 -3.05 3.32 -12.11
CA ALA A 217 -2.29 4.13 -11.16
C ALA A 217 -0.79 3.99 -11.43
N VAL A 218 0.00 4.94 -10.91
CA VAL A 218 1.47 4.87 -10.99
C VAL A 218 2.02 4.19 -9.75
N VAL A 219 2.77 3.10 -9.93
CA VAL A 219 3.44 2.39 -8.83
C VAL A 219 4.79 3.06 -8.54
N VAL A 220 5.06 3.38 -7.27
CA VAL A 220 6.21 4.16 -6.82
C VAL A 220 6.88 3.48 -5.61
N GLY A 221 8.21 3.45 -5.56
CA GLY A 221 8.94 2.96 -4.37
C GLY A 221 10.09 2.01 -4.69
N GLU A 222 10.16 0.90 -3.95
CA GLU A 222 11.12 -0.20 -4.20
C GLU A 222 10.44 -1.37 -4.94
N ASN A 223 11.23 -2.33 -5.44
CA ASN A 223 10.66 -3.60 -5.91
C ASN A 223 9.97 -4.33 -4.74
N THR A 224 8.85 -5.00 -5.00
CA THR A 224 8.12 -5.76 -3.97
C THR A 224 8.74 -7.13 -3.68
N LYS A 225 8.17 -7.86 -2.70
CA LYS A 225 8.73 -9.11 -2.18
C LYS A 225 8.85 -10.23 -3.23
N GLY A 226 7.89 -10.36 -4.13
CA GLY A 226 7.80 -11.43 -5.12
C GLY A 226 7.05 -12.67 -4.65
N LYS A 227 6.06 -12.53 -3.77
CA LYS A 227 5.20 -13.65 -3.34
C LYS A 227 4.00 -13.76 -4.28
N GLY A 228 4.24 -14.33 -5.45
CA GLY A 228 3.28 -14.58 -6.53
C GLY A 228 2.52 -15.90 -6.45
N SER A 229 2.61 -16.64 -5.35
CA SER A 229 2.01 -17.97 -5.16
C SER A 229 0.68 -17.92 -4.41
N VAL A 230 -0.25 -18.80 -4.76
CA VAL A 230 -1.49 -19.07 -4.01
C VAL A 230 -1.36 -20.44 -3.35
N GLN A 231 -1.74 -20.51 -2.07
CA GLN A 231 -1.80 -21.76 -1.31
C GLN A 231 -3.25 -22.21 -1.15
N SER A 232 -3.49 -23.51 -1.31
CA SER A 232 -4.72 -24.20 -0.90
C SER A 232 -4.43 -25.07 0.32
N LEU A 233 -5.46 -25.29 1.13
CA LEU A 233 -5.37 -26.16 2.30
C LEU A 233 -6.18 -27.42 2.03
N PHE A 234 -5.53 -28.57 2.15
CA PHE A 234 -6.13 -29.88 1.98
C PHE A 234 -6.18 -30.58 3.33
N GLU A 235 -7.38 -30.81 3.85
CA GLU A 235 -7.57 -31.63 5.05
C GLU A 235 -7.25 -33.08 4.72
N LEU A 236 -6.56 -33.76 5.63
CA LEU A 236 -6.10 -35.14 5.45
C LEU A 236 -6.92 -36.08 6.34
N ALA A 237 -7.04 -37.34 5.94
CA ALA A 237 -7.83 -38.33 6.66
C ALA A 237 -7.35 -38.55 8.11
N ASN A 238 -6.06 -38.29 8.39
CA ASN A 238 -5.48 -38.39 9.72
C ASN A 238 -5.81 -37.21 10.66
N GLY A 239 -6.59 -36.22 10.18
CA GLY A 239 -6.96 -35.01 10.92
C GLY A 239 -5.95 -33.87 10.85
N GLY A 240 -4.83 -34.05 10.12
CA GLY A 240 -3.89 -32.99 9.76
C GLY A 240 -4.30 -32.25 8.50
N ALA A 241 -3.40 -31.41 7.97
CA ALA A 241 -3.62 -30.73 6.71
C ALA A 241 -2.32 -30.54 5.91
N LEU A 242 -2.44 -30.57 4.59
CA LEU A 242 -1.39 -30.13 3.67
C LEU A 242 -1.74 -28.74 3.15
N LYS A 243 -0.96 -27.73 3.53
CA LYS A 243 -0.98 -26.42 2.86
C LYS A 243 -0.05 -26.50 1.67
N LEU A 244 -0.57 -26.31 0.47
CA LEU A 244 0.16 -26.57 -0.77
C LEU A 244 0.06 -25.38 -1.73
N THR A 245 1.16 -25.00 -2.36
CA THR A 245 1.11 -24.07 -3.49
C THR A 245 0.42 -24.74 -4.69
N THR A 246 -0.72 -24.19 -5.09
CA THR A 246 -1.58 -24.74 -6.16
C THR A 246 -1.63 -23.88 -7.41
N GLY A 247 -1.03 -22.69 -7.34
CA GLY A 247 -0.91 -21.83 -8.50
C GLY A 247 -0.03 -20.62 -8.28
N HIS A 248 0.37 -19.99 -9.39
CA HIS A 248 1.01 -18.68 -9.40
C HIS A 248 0.08 -17.66 -10.05
N TYR A 249 -0.04 -16.47 -9.45
CA TYR A 249 -0.73 -15.36 -10.08
C TYR A 249 0.23 -14.47 -10.88
N THR A 250 -0.30 -13.88 -11.94
CA THR A 250 0.34 -12.83 -12.73
C THR A 250 -0.57 -11.61 -12.79
N GLY A 251 -0.03 -10.47 -13.20
CA GLY A 251 -0.87 -9.35 -13.60
C GLY A 251 -1.80 -9.67 -14.78
N PRO A 252 -2.84 -8.85 -15.02
CA PRO A 252 -3.78 -9.02 -16.13
C PRO A 252 -3.13 -9.15 -17.52
N LYS A 253 -2.00 -8.47 -17.76
CA LYS A 253 -1.23 -8.59 -19.01
C LYS A 253 -0.25 -9.77 -19.01
N GLY A 254 -0.27 -10.62 -17.99
CA GLY A 254 0.63 -11.75 -17.84
C GLY A 254 1.93 -11.44 -17.10
N THR A 255 2.05 -10.24 -16.50
CA THR A 255 3.26 -9.81 -15.79
C THR A 255 3.56 -10.74 -14.61
N PRO A 256 4.70 -11.46 -14.61
CA PRO A 256 5.03 -12.43 -13.56
C PRO A 256 5.39 -11.74 -12.24
N VAL A 257 4.91 -12.29 -11.12
CA VAL A 257 5.18 -11.77 -9.76
C VAL A 257 6.07 -12.72 -8.96
N GLN A 258 5.84 -14.03 -9.04
CA GLN A 258 6.58 -15.03 -8.26
C GLN A 258 8.11 -14.89 -8.45
N HIS A 259 8.84 -14.75 -7.35
CA HIS A 259 10.29 -14.49 -7.24
C HIS A 259 10.82 -13.22 -7.93
N LYS A 260 9.96 -12.44 -8.59
CA LYS A 260 10.34 -11.21 -9.31
C LYS A 260 9.90 -9.94 -8.59
N GLY A 261 8.74 -10.00 -7.93
CA GLY A 261 8.05 -8.83 -7.42
C GLY A 261 7.53 -7.93 -8.55
N VAL A 262 6.95 -6.82 -8.15
CA VAL A 262 6.42 -5.76 -8.98
C VAL A 262 7.42 -4.62 -8.97
N GLN A 263 8.10 -4.44 -10.09
CA GLN A 263 8.99 -3.31 -10.30
C GLN A 263 8.17 -2.02 -10.39
N PRO A 264 8.47 -1.00 -9.57
CA PRO A 264 7.74 0.27 -9.59
C PRO A 264 8.07 1.05 -10.86
N THR A 265 7.10 1.81 -11.34
CA THR A 265 7.26 2.73 -12.48
C THR A 265 8.21 3.87 -12.12
N ILE A 266 8.14 4.37 -10.88
CA ILE A 266 9.08 5.37 -10.35
C ILE A 266 9.82 4.75 -9.17
N LYS A 267 11.11 4.48 -9.35
CA LYS A 267 11.99 3.99 -8.27
C LYS A 267 12.32 5.12 -7.30
N MET A 268 12.26 4.82 -6.00
CA MET A 268 12.65 5.73 -4.93
C MET A 268 13.59 5.02 -3.96
N ALA A 269 14.46 5.79 -3.30
CA ALA A 269 15.34 5.24 -2.27
C ALA A 269 14.51 4.83 -1.03
N PRO A 270 14.93 3.76 -0.32
CA PRO A 270 14.22 3.30 0.87
C PRO A 270 13.99 4.42 1.88
N GLY A 271 12.76 4.56 2.36
CA GLY A 271 12.37 5.57 3.35
C GLY A 271 12.12 6.97 2.78
N THR A 272 12.32 7.18 1.48
CA THR A 272 12.06 8.46 0.79
C THR A 272 10.81 8.44 -0.08
N GLU A 273 10.10 7.31 -0.17
CA GLU A 273 9.07 7.07 -1.19
C GLU A 273 7.92 8.09 -1.08
N LEU A 274 7.40 8.31 0.13
CA LEU A 274 6.30 9.26 0.37
C LEU A 274 6.76 10.71 0.20
N THR A 275 7.86 11.11 0.82
CA THR A 275 8.35 12.49 0.80
C THR A 275 8.85 12.88 -0.59
N GLY A 276 9.58 11.98 -1.26
CA GLY A 276 10.08 12.13 -2.62
C GLY A 276 8.96 12.21 -3.64
N LEU A 277 7.93 11.35 -3.54
CA LEU A 277 6.75 11.45 -4.39
C LEU A 277 6.02 12.77 -4.18
N HIS A 278 5.72 13.14 -2.92
CA HIS A 278 5.01 14.38 -2.62
C HIS A 278 5.78 15.62 -3.11
N LYS A 279 7.11 15.64 -2.94
CA LYS A 279 7.99 16.68 -3.51
C LYS A 279 7.88 16.74 -5.04
N ARG A 280 7.89 15.59 -5.72
CA ARG A 280 7.73 15.52 -7.18
C ARG A 280 6.37 16.04 -7.62
N MET A 281 5.29 15.70 -6.92
CA MET A 281 3.93 16.19 -7.22
C MET A 281 3.84 17.71 -7.10
N ILE A 282 4.31 18.28 -5.97
CA ILE A 282 4.28 19.73 -5.75
C ILE A 282 5.15 20.45 -6.78
N THR A 283 6.39 20.00 -6.99
CA THR A 283 7.30 20.65 -7.95
C THR A 283 6.79 20.61 -9.37
N PHE A 284 6.14 19.52 -9.79
CA PHE A 284 5.48 19.43 -11.09
C PHE A 284 4.34 20.44 -11.22
N ASP A 285 3.46 20.55 -10.22
CA ASP A 285 2.36 21.53 -10.22
C ASP A 285 2.89 22.98 -10.27
N LEU A 286 3.95 23.28 -9.51
CA LEU A 286 4.56 24.61 -9.47
C LEU A 286 5.26 24.96 -10.79
N ALA A 287 5.94 24.00 -11.41
CA ALA A 287 6.57 24.17 -12.71
C ALA A 287 5.52 24.46 -13.81
N ASN A 288 4.41 23.72 -13.83
CA ASN A 288 3.30 23.96 -14.75
C ASN A 288 2.68 25.36 -14.56
N LYS A 289 2.68 25.87 -13.32
CA LYS A 289 2.25 27.23 -12.99
C LYS A 289 3.34 28.29 -13.17
N LYS A 290 4.50 27.93 -13.76
CA LYS A 290 5.64 28.83 -14.05
C LYS A 290 6.24 29.51 -12.81
N TYR A 291 6.20 28.84 -11.66
CA TYR A 291 6.91 29.33 -10.48
C TYR A 291 8.43 29.23 -10.70
N LYS A 292 9.17 30.22 -10.18
CA LYS A 292 10.63 30.24 -10.26
C LYS A 292 11.24 29.48 -9.07
N HIS A 293 12.07 28.50 -9.36
CA HIS A 293 12.89 27.84 -8.34
C HIS A 293 14.03 28.77 -7.91
N ILE A 294 14.26 28.88 -6.60
CA ILE A 294 15.40 29.59 -6.03
C ILE A 294 16.31 28.57 -5.35
N GLU A 295 17.53 28.42 -5.84
CA GLU A 295 18.53 27.54 -5.23
C GLU A 295 19.20 28.21 -4.03
N ILE A 296 19.32 27.47 -2.93
CA ILE A 296 19.93 27.91 -1.68
C ILE A 296 20.55 26.71 -0.96
N PRO A 297 21.45 26.94 0.03
CA PRO A 297 21.98 25.86 0.84
C PRO A 297 20.87 25.01 1.48
N THR A 298 20.94 23.70 1.26
CA THR A 298 19.87 22.78 1.63
C THR A 298 19.88 22.43 3.11
N ALA A 299 21.04 22.40 3.77
CA ALA A 299 21.16 22.00 5.18
C ALA A 299 20.89 23.18 6.15
N VAL A 300 19.71 23.18 6.79
CA VAL A 300 19.29 24.26 7.70
C VAL A 300 19.05 23.77 9.15
N PRO A 301 19.24 24.63 10.17
CA PRO A 301 18.87 24.31 11.54
C PRO A 301 17.35 24.18 11.72
N GLN A 302 16.90 23.51 12.78
CA GLN A 302 15.47 23.31 13.06
C GLN A 302 14.70 24.62 13.22
N GLN A 303 15.35 25.64 13.79
CA GLN A 303 14.78 26.95 14.07
C GLN A 303 15.35 27.99 13.11
N LYS A 304 15.15 27.74 11.81
CA LYS A 304 15.60 28.65 10.75
C LYS A 304 14.60 29.80 10.58
N THR A 305 15.10 31.02 10.65
CA THR A 305 14.42 32.19 10.09
C THR A 305 14.77 32.31 8.61
N PHE A 306 13.75 32.32 7.76
CA PHE A 306 13.88 32.52 6.32
C PHE A 306 13.65 33.99 6.00
N ASN A 307 14.61 34.63 5.33
CA ASN A 307 14.49 36.00 4.87
C ASN A 307 14.05 35.98 3.40
N VAL A 308 12.83 36.43 3.14
CA VAL A 308 12.29 36.58 1.78
C VAL A 308 12.48 38.04 1.37
N GLU A 309 13.33 38.25 0.38
CA GLU A 309 13.62 39.56 -0.19
C GLU A 309 12.81 39.79 -1.46
N PHE A 310 12.11 40.93 -1.51
CA PHE A 310 11.29 41.35 -2.63
C PHE A 310 12.06 42.34 -3.51
N THR A 311 11.91 42.22 -4.83
CA THR A 311 12.63 43.05 -5.80
C THR A 311 12.26 44.54 -5.74
N GLN A 312 11.16 44.88 -5.07
CA GLN A 312 10.64 46.24 -4.95
C GLN A 312 10.09 46.46 -3.54
N PRO A 313 10.05 47.70 -3.03
CA PRO A 313 9.38 48.05 -1.78
C PRO A 313 7.91 47.62 -1.81
N MET A 314 7.56 46.74 -0.88
CA MET A 314 6.24 46.15 -0.73
C MET A 314 5.45 46.76 0.43
N ASN A 315 6.08 47.39 1.44
CA ASN A 315 5.38 48.04 2.57
C ASN A 315 4.13 47.27 2.99
N PHE A 316 4.33 46.01 3.37
CA PHE A 316 3.22 45.11 3.62
C PHE A 316 2.39 45.69 4.77
N GLY A 317 1.08 45.77 4.56
CA GLY A 317 0.19 46.38 5.55
C GLY A 317 0.05 45.51 6.81
N PRO A 318 -1.13 45.48 7.45
CA PRO A 318 -1.34 44.65 8.63
C PRO A 318 -1.11 43.15 8.33
N ALA A 319 -0.72 42.40 9.36
CA ALA A 319 -0.19 41.04 9.22
C ALA A 319 -1.14 39.98 8.63
N LYS A 320 -2.43 40.30 8.48
CA LYS A 320 -3.47 39.41 7.95
C LYS A 320 -3.32 39.11 6.45
N ASN A 321 -2.33 39.66 5.76
CA ASN A 321 -2.13 39.51 4.31
C ASN A 321 -0.99 38.52 3.92
N TYR A 322 -0.47 37.73 4.86
CA TYR A 322 0.72 36.87 4.65
C TYR A 322 0.42 35.40 4.31
N ASP A 323 -0.83 35.04 4.07
CA ASP A 323 -1.27 33.64 3.86
C ASP A 323 -0.73 33.03 2.57
N LYS A 324 -0.14 33.84 1.69
CA LYS A 324 0.49 33.41 0.43
C LYS A 324 1.95 32.98 0.59
N MET A 325 2.42 32.80 1.82
CA MET A 325 3.77 32.32 2.12
C MET A 325 3.68 31.09 3.02
N GLU A 326 3.93 29.93 2.42
CA GLU A 326 3.68 28.63 3.02
C GLU A 326 4.97 27.85 3.21
N LEU A 327 5.15 27.25 4.38
CA LEU A 327 6.25 26.32 4.65
C LEU A 327 5.66 24.92 4.78
N ILE A 328 6.04 24.03 3.87
CA ILE A 328 5.43 22.71 3.71
C ILE A 328 6.43 21.67 4.16
N LYS A 329 5.97 20.71 4.97
CA LYS A 329 6.72 19.48 5.24
C LYS A 329 6.30 18.42 4.23
N PHE A 330 7.23 17.83 3.48
CA PHE A 330 6.83 16.78 2.54
C PHE A 330 6.25 15.56 3.27
N GLY A 331 5.26 14.89 2.65
CA GLY A 331 4.44 13.85 3.30
C GLY A 331 3.35 14.39 4.24
N SER A 332 3.15 15.71 4.29
CA SER A 332 2.19 16.37 5.21
C SER A 332 1.63 17.66 4.60
N VAL A 333 0.96 18.45 5.43
CA VAL A 333 0.40 19.76 5.10
C VAL A 333 1.40 20.89 5.34
N SER A 334 1.01 22.13 5.06
CA SER A 334 1.72 23.33 5.48
C SER A 334 1.84 23.40 7.01
N ILE A 335 3.02 23.75 7.52
CA ILE A 335 3.23 23.97 8.95
C ILE A 335 2.99 25.44 9.33
N PRO A 336 2.49 25.72 10.55
CA PRO A 336 2.33 27.09 11.02
C PRO A 336 3.65 27.85 11.07
N THR A 337 3.63 29.09 10.58
CA THR A 337 4.78 30.00 10.60
C THR A 337 4.36 31.39 11.07
N THR A 338 5.25 32.05 11.81
CA THR A 338 5.17 33.50 12.06
C THR A 338 5.78 34.23 10.87
N LYS A 339 5.20 35.38 10.52
CA LYS A 339 5.73 36.27 9.49
C LYS A 339 5.87 37.67 10.04
N LYS A 340 7.01 38.31 9.84
CA LYS A 340 7.27 39.68 10.30
C LYS A 340 7.97 40.48 9.21
N GLN A 341 7.40 41.63 8.86
CA GLN A 341 8.09 42.59 8.00
C GLN A 341 9.28 43.17 8.79
N THR A 342 10.46 43.10 8.19
CA THR A 342 11.70 43.62 8.81
C THR A 342 12.05 45.00 8.26
N ASN A 343 11.81 45.23 6.97
CA ASN A 343 11.91 46.52 6.29
C ASN A 343 10.90 46.56 5.12
N ASP A 344 10.93 47.58 4.27
CA ASP A 344 10.01 47.73 3.13
C ASP A 344 10.11 46.61 2.06
N LYS A 345 11.20 45.85 2.03
CA LYS A 345 11.51 44.80 1.04
C LYS A 345 11.70 43.40 1.62
N THR A 346 11.74 43.23 2.94
CA THR A 346 12.10 41.94 3.56
C THR A 346 11.00 41.46 4.50
N MET A 347 10.57 40.21 4.28
CA MET A 347 9.71 39.46 5.19
C MET A 347 10.52 38.33 5.83
N THR A 348 10.49 38.22 7.16
CA THR A 348 11.00 37.05 7.85
C THR A 348 9.89 36.03 8.02
N ILE A 349 10.19 34.76 7.80
CA ILE A 349 9.29 33.64 8.01
C ILE A 349 9.98 32.67 8.97
N GLN A 350 9.32 32.30 10.06
CA GLN A 350 9.88 31.39 11.04
C GLN A 350 8.85 30.33 11.41
N PRO A 351 9.23 29.04 11.49
CA PRO A 351 8.32 28.00 11.95
C PRO A 351 7.95 28.21 13.43
N VAL A 352 6.65 28.09 13.76
CA VAL A 352 6.14 28.30 15.13
C VAL A 352 6.68 27.24 16.10
N LYS A 353 6.92 26.02 15.59
CA LYS A 353 7.55 24.92 16.31
C LYS A 353 8.84 24.51 15.60
N PRO A 354 9.86 23.98 16.29
CA PRO A 354 11.06 23.47 15.65
C PRO A 354 10.74 22.46 14.53
N MET A 355 11.39 22.62 13.37
CA MET A 355 11.24 21.67 12.26
C MET A 355 11.83 20.30 12.64
N GLN A 356 11.31 19.23 12.06
CA GLN A 356 11.79 17.87 12.35
C GLN A 356 13.19 17.64 11.76
N LEU A 357 14.12 17.12 12.58
CA LEU A 357 15.46 16.73 12.12
C LEU A 357 15.40 15.75 10.95
N GLY A 358 16.27 15.95 9.96
CA GLY A 358 16.37 15.12 8.76
C GLY A 358 15.19 15.22 7.78
N ALA A 359 14.09 15.87 8.14
CA ALA A 359 12.94 16.04 7.26
C ALA A 359 13.19 17.11 6.18
N GLU A 360 12.52 16.96 5.05
CA GLU A 360 12.57 17.91 3.95
C GLU A 360 11.35 18.82 3.93
N TYR A 361 11.59 20.08 3.61
CA TYR A 361 10.61 21.15 3.57
C TYR A 361 10.68 21.94 2.27
N MET A 362 9.59 22.63 1.94
CA MET A 362 9.55 23.62 0.85
C MET A 362 8.95 24.93 1.38
N LEU A 363 9.62 26.05 1.09
CA LEU A 363 9.02 27.37 1.24
C LEU A 363 8.47 27.80 -0.11
N ILE A 364 7.19 28.17 -0.15
CA ILE A 364 6.54 28.71 -1.34
C ILE A 364 6.08 30.14 -1.04
N VAL A 365 6.35 31.04 -1.99
CA VAL A 365 5.78 32.38 -2.03
C VAL A 365 4.90 32.45 -3.27
N HIS A 366 3.59 32.49 -3.07
CA HIS A 366 2.62 32.55 -4.16
C HIS A 366 2.52 33.97 -4.74
N PRO A 367 2.22 34.11 -6.04
CA PRO A 367 1.93 35.41 -6.61
C PRO A 367 0.61 35.98 -6.04
N GLY A 368 0.42 37.28 -6.25
CA GLY A 368 -0.78 37.98 -5.84
C GLY A 368 -0.74 38.55 -4.43
N THR A 369 0.40 38.49 -3.72
CA THR A 369 0.59 39.25 -2.47
C THR A 369 0.64 40.73 -2.82
N LYS A 370 -0.20 41.54 -2.18
CA LYS A 370 -0.35 42.97 -2.48
C LYS A 370 0.38 43.85 -1.47
N SER A 371 0.97 44.94 -1.94
CA SER A 371 1.45 46.04 -1.09
C SER A 371 0.31 46.96 -0.67
N THR A 372 0.56 47.79 0.34
CA THR A 372 -0.32 48.94 0.66
C THR A 372 -0.45 49.93 -0.50
N ALA A 373 0.57 50.02 -1.35
CA ALA A 373 0.58 50.85 -2.56
C ALA A 373 0.02 50.14 -3.83
N GLY A 374 -0.68 49.01 -3.69
CA GLY A 374 -1.32 48.29 -4.81
C GLY A 374 -0.39 47.48 -5.72
N ARG A 375 0.92 47.45 -5.46
CA ARG A 375 1.87 46.56 -6.15
C ARG A 375 1.54 45.12 -5.80
N THR A 376 1.80 44.21 -6.75
CA THR A 376 1.45 42.80 -6.59
C THR A 376 2.64 41.93 -6.99
N VAL A 377 2.94 40.91 -6.18
CA VAL A 377 3.92 39.87 -6.54
C VAL A 377 3.42 39.14 -7.78
N LYS A 378 4.10 39.29 -8.92
CA LYS A 378 3.62 38.72 -10.19
C LYS A 378 4.03 37.26 -10.39
N GLN A 379 5.23 36.90 -9.95
CA GLN A 379 5.80 35.56 -10.13
C GLN A 379 5.91 34.86 -8.79
N GLY A 380 5.40 33.63 -8.71
CA GLY A 380 5.59 32.79 -7.54
C GLY A 380 7.00 32.20 -7.51
N THR A 381 7.52 31.97 -6.32
CA THR A 381 8.83 31.34 -6.13
C THR A 381 8.74 30.20 -5.13
N TYR A 382 9.61 29.21 -5.28
CA TYR A 382 9.74 28.16 -4.28
C TYR A 382 11.19 27.74 -4.10
N THR A 383 11.46 27.11 -2.97
CA THR A 383 12.77 26.56 -2.65
C THR A 383 12.65 25.43 -1.64
N THR A 384 13.58 24.47 -1.69
CA THR A 384 13.55 23.25 -0.87
C THR A 384 14.71 23.17 0.08
N TYR A 385 14.46 22.62 1.27
CA TYR A 385 15.42 22.50 2.36
C TYR A 385 15.38 21.11 2.97
N LYS A 386 16.51 20.70 3.55
CA LYS A 386 16.63 19.55 4.43
C LYS A 386 17.11 20.03 5.79
N VAL A 387 16.36 19.69 6.83
CA VAL A 387 16.78 20.00 8.20
C VAL A 387 17.97 19.11 8.55
N GLN A 388 18.95 19.66 9.24
CA GLN A 388 20.11 18.92 9.74
C GLN A 388 19.66 17.68 10.54
N THR A 389 20.48 16.63 10.54
CA THR A 389 20.18 15.36 11.21
C THR A 389 20.56 15.37 12.69
N THR A 390 21.39 16.32 13.12
CA THR A 390 21.78 16.54 14.52
C THR A 390 21.58 17.99 14.89
N GLN A 391 21.30 18.27 16.16
CA GLN A 391 21.42 19.63 16.69
C GLN A 391 22.92 19.94 16.75
N LYS A 392 23.37 20.92 15.98
CA LYS A 392 24.66 21.55 16.28
C LYS A 392 24.46 22.35 17.56
N ASN A 393 25.14 21.92 18.63
CA ASN A 393 25.25 22.67 19.88
C ASN A 393 25.83 24.06 19.63
#